data_AF-A0A328ERS2-F1
#
_entry.id   AF-A0A328ERS2-F1
#
_cell.length_a   1.000
_cell.length_b   1.000
_cell.length_c   1.000
_cell.angle_alpha   90.00
_cell.angle_beta   90.00
_cell.angle_gamma   90.00
#
_symmetry.space_group_name_H-M   'P 1'
#
loop_
_entity.id
_entity.type
_entity.pdbx_description
1 polymer ?
#
loop_
_entity_poly.entity_id
_entity_poly.type
_entity_poly.pdbx_seq_one_letter_code
_entity_poly.pdbx_strand_id
1 'polypeptide(L)'
;MGNQYLTGSLVNAVLFISAVTLGWKNAVAIGLISSTIALATGLLPIVMAPMVPFIMAANALLVTSFSALRGKSFWLGAGVGAVLKFAFLWATSSLILNLFIEQNVADKIAGMMGLTQLFTALMGAVIAYGALRLGKKI
;
A
#
# COMPACT_ATOMS: atom_id res chain seq x y z
N MET A 1 9.57 2.48 -15.05
CA MET A 1 9.14 3.28 -13.88
C MET A 1 7.70 3.81 -13.98
N GLY A 2 7.17 4.17 -15.17
CA GLY A 2 5.79 4.67 -15.30
C GLY A 2 4.67 3.71 -14.87
N ASN A 3 4.88 2.40 -14.94
CA ASN A 3 3.85 1.42 -14.58
C ASN A 3 3.51 1.40 -13.07
N GLN A 4 4.47 1.74 -12.19
CA GLN A 4 4.32 1.56 -10.75
C GLN A 4 3.29 2.51 -10.12
N TYR A 5 3.17 3.73 -10.64
CA TYR A 5 2.15 4.68 -10.18
C TYR A 5 0.75 4.21 -10.53
N LEU A 6 0.58 3.61 -11.70
CA LEU A 6 -0.71 3.06 -12.13
C LEU A 6 -1.04 1.77 -11.38
N THR A 7 -0.15 0.78 -11.43
CA THR A 7 -0.36 -0.53 -10.78
C THR A 7 -0.50 -0.39 -9.28
N GLY A 8 0.36 0.41 -8.65
CA GLY A 8 0.29 0.68 -7.21
C GLY A 8 -1.03 1.34 -6.82
N SER A 9 -1.52 2.29 -7.62
CA SER A 9 -2.82 2.93 -7.34
C SER A 9 -3.97 1.94 -7.45
N LEU A 10 -3.97 1.08 -8.46
CA LEU A 10 -4.99 0.04 -8.64
C LEU A 10 -4.96 -1.01 -7.54
N VAL A 11 -3.77 -1.47 -7.12
CA VAL A 11 -3.64 -2.42 -6.00
C VAL A 11 -4.21 -1.80 -4.72
N ASN A 12 -3.84 -0.56 -4.38
CA ASN A 12 -4.40 0.11 -3.20
C ASN A 12 -5.92 0.32 -3.32
N ALA A 13 -6.44 0.64 -4.52
CA ALA A 13 -7.88 0.74 -4.75
C ALA A 13 -8.60 -0.58 -4.44
N VAL A 14 -8.05 -1.71 -4.90
CA VAL A 14 -8.59 -3.05 -4.60
C VAL A 14 -8.58 -3.33 -3.09
N LEU A 15 -7.56 -2.89 -2.34
CA LEU A 15 -7.54 -3.03 -0.89
C LEU A 15 -8.65 -2.22 -0.20
N PHE A 16 -8.86 -0.97 -0.59
CA PHE A 16 -9.96 -0.16 -0.05
C PHE A 16 -11.34 -0.73 -0.40
N ILE A 17 -11.54 -1.13 -1.67
CA ILE A 17 -12.80 -1.71 -2.14
C ILE A 17 -13.08 -3.01 -1.38
N SER A 18 -12.11 -3.92 -1.32
CA SER A 18 -12.26 -5.19 -0.61
C SER A 18 -12.52 -5.01 0.89
N ALA A 19 -11.90 -4.02 1.53
CA ALA A 19 -12.16 -3.71 2.93
C ALA A 19 -13.62 -3.27 3.15
N VAL A 20 -14.21 -2.59 2.17
CA VAL A 20 -15.61 -2.16 2.20
C VAL A 20 -16.58 -3.29 1.88
N THR A 21 -16.29 -4.10 0.85
CA THR A 21 -17.24 -5.09 0.31
C THR A 21 -17.12 -6.47 0.95
N LEU A 22 -15.92 -6.88 1.34
CA LEU A 22 -15.62 -8.21 1.88
C LEU A 22 -15.22 -8.17 3.37
N GLY A 23 -15.01 -6.98 3.93
CA GLY A 23 -14.55 -6.79 5.30
C GLY A 23 -13.02 -6.85 5.45
N TRP A 24 -12.54 -6.34 6.59
CA TRP A 24 -11.12 -6.09 6.81
C TRP A 24 -10.26 -7.36 6.81
N LYS A 25 -10.75 -8.49 7.34
CA LYS A 25 -10.00 -9.76 7.37
C LYS A 25 -9.65 -10.25 5.96
N ASN A 26 -10.64 -10.23 5.07
CA ASN A 26 -10.47 -10.65 3.68
C ASN A 26 -9.58 -9.67 2.90
N ALA A 27 -9.74 -8.36 3.14
CA ALA A 27 -8.90 -7.34 2.55
C ALA A 27 -7.43 -7.43 2.99
N VAL A 28 -7.17 -7.79 4.25
CA VAL A 28 -5.81 -8.09 4.73
C VAL A 28 -5.23 -9.27 3.95
N ALA A 29 -5.97 -10.38 3.81
CA ALA A 29 -5.49 -11.53 3.04
C ALA A 29 -5.13 -11.16 1.59
N ILE A 30 -5.96 -10.35 0.93
CA ILE A 30 -5.67 -9.80 -0.42
C ILE A 30 -4.39 -8.95 -0.39
N GLY A 31 -4.22 -8.09 0.62
CA GLY A 31 -3.03 -7.27 0.80
C GLY A 31 -1.74 -8.06 0.99
N LEU A 32 -1.81 -9.21 1.67
CA LEU A 32 -0.67 -10.12 1.84
C LEU A 32 -0.30 -10.77 0.49
N ILE A 33 -1.28 -11.26 -0.26
CA ILE A 33 -1.04 -11.97 -1.53
C ILE A 33 -0.62 -11.01 -2.65
N SER A 34 -1.12 -9.77 -2.66
CA SER A 34 -0.82 -8.81 -3.73
C SER A 34 0.68 -8.54 -3.93
N SER A 35 1.44 -8.46 -2.84
CA SER A 35 2.88 -8.15 -2.88
C SER A 35 3.71 -9.32 -3.43
N THR A 36 3.31 -10.56 -3.14
CA THR A 36 4.01 -11.74 -3.66
C THR A 36 3.74 -11.92 -5.15
N ILE A 37 2.51 -11.65 -5.60
CA ILE A 37 2.16 -11.62 -7.03
C ILE A 37 2.97 -10.54 -7.75
N ALA A 38 3.09 -9.34 -7.17
CA ALA A 38 3.86 -8.25 -7.78
C ALA A 38 5.34 -8.63 -7.98
N LEU A 39 5.94 -9.35 -7.03
CA LEU A 39 7.30 -9.88 -7.19
C LEU A 39 7.36 -10.98 -8.26
N ALA A 40 6.46 -11.96 -8.21
CA ALA A 40 6.45 -13.11 -9.12
C ALA A 40 6.21 -12.71 -10.60
N THR A 41 5.44 -11.65 -10.82
CA THR A 41 5.13 -11.13 -12.17
C THR A 41 6.15 -10.12 -12.67
N GLY A 42 7.19 -9.80 -11.89
CA GLY A 42 8.21 -8.82 -12.26
C GLY A 42 7.75 -7.35 -12.20
N LEU A 43 6.58 -7.08 -11.62
CA LEU A 43 6.10 -5.72 -11.37
C LEU A 43 6.92 -5.01 -10.29
N LEU A 44 7.39 -5.76 -9.30
CA LEU A 44 8.33 -5.30 -8.30
C LEU A 44 9.76 -5.73 -8.69
N PRO A 45 10.74 -4.80 -8.76
CA PRO A 45 12.12 -5.17 -9.04
C PRO A 45 12.63 -6.20 -8.03
N ILE A 46 13.40 -7.19 -8.48
CA ILE A 46 13.89 -8.27 -7.62
C ILE A 46 14.78 -7.77 -6.48
N VAL A 47 15.45 -6.64 -6.66
CA VAL A 47 16.24 -5.95 -5.63
C VAL A 47 15.36 -5.53 -4.43
N MET A 48 14.06 -5.36 -4.63
CA MET A 48 13.09 -5.04 -3.57
C MET A 48 12.43 -6.29 -2.97
N ALA A 49 12.85 -7.50 -3.35
CA ALA A 49 12.33 -8.74 -2.75
C ALA A 49 12.43 -8.77 -1.20
N PRO A 50 13.52 -8.29 -0.56
CA PRO A 50 13.59 -8.23 0.91
C PRO A 50 12.52 -7.34 1.54
N MET A 51 11.97 -6.38 0.79
CA MET A 51 10.94 -5.46 1.26
C MET A 51 9.54 -6.09 1.24
N VAL A 52 9.32 -7.20 0.54
CA VAL A 52 7.98 -7.80 0.35
C VAL A 52 7.25 -8.06 1.68
N PRO A 53 7.86 -8.69 2.71
CA PRO A 53 7.20 -8.90 4.01
C PRO A 53 6.75 -7.59 4.68
N PHE A 54 7.53 -6.52 4.52
CA PHE A 54 7.21 -5.21 5.07
C PHE A 54 6.12 -4.50 4.27
N ILE A 55 6.11 -4.65 2.93
CA ILE A 55 5.02 -4.16 2.08
C ILE A 55 3.71 -4.87 2.44
N MET A 56 3.75 -6.19 2.68
CA MET A 56 2.61 -6.97 3.15
C MET A 56 2.08 -6.45 4.50
N ALA A 57 2.97 -6.22 5.47
CA ALA A 57 2.61 -5.65 6.76
C ALA A 57 2.01 -4.23 6.62
N ALA A 58 2.60 -3.40 5.76
CA ALA A 58 2.11 -2.04 5.50
C ALA A 58 0.74 -2.03 4.81
N ASN A 59 0.47 -2.98 3.91
CA ASN A 59 -0.86 -3.18 3.32
C ASN A 59 -1.89 -3.60 4.38
N ALA A 60 -1.51 -4.52 5.28
CA ALA A 60 -2.37 -4.91 6.39
C ALA A 60 -2.65 -3.73 7.35
N LEU A 61 -1.65 -2.90 7.60
CA LEU A 61 -1.80 -1.67 8.40
C LEU A 61 -2.73 -0.67 7.73
N LEU A 62 -2.60 -0.46 6.42
CA LEU A 62 -3.52 0.39 5.64
C LEU A 62 -4.96 -0.12 5.76
N VAL A 63 -5.18 -1.41 5.54
CA VAL A 63 -6.53 -2.00 5.58
C VAL A 63 -7.15 -1.91 6.96
N THR A 64 -6.40 -2.25 8.01
CA THR A 64 -6.91 -2.27 9.39
C THR A 64 -7.23 -0.86 9.89
N SER A 65 -6.32 0.10 9.69
CA SER A 65 -6.54 1.50 10.07
C SER A 65 -7.66 2.17 9.28
N PHE A 66 -7.74 1.93 7.96
CA PHE A 66 -8.88 2.36 7.14
C PHE A 66 -10.19 1.78 7.67
N SER A 67 -10.24 0.48 7.94
CA SER A 67 -11.46 -0.19 8.40
C SER A 67 -11.94 0.30 9.77
N ALA A 68 -11.00 0.67 10.65
CA ALA A 68 -11.32 1.23 11.97
C ALA A 68 -11.91 2.65 11.89
N LEU A 69 -11.48 3.45 10.92
CA LEU A 69 -11.83 4.87 10.84
C LEU A 69 -12.87 5.21 9.77
N ARG A 70 -13.09 4.32 8.79
CA ARG A 70 -14.05 4.54 7.69
C ARG A 70 -15.49 4.75 8.15
N GLY A 71 -15.85 4.25 9.33
CA GLY A 71 -17.18 4.47 9.94
C GLY A 71 -17.43 5.93 10.34
N LYS A 72 -16.37 6.73 10.55
CA LYS A 72 -16.48 8.18 10.81
C LYS A 72 -16.44 8.97 9.50
N SER A 73 -15.49 8.65 8.64
CA SER A 73 -15.35 9.23 7.31
C SER A 73 -14.44 8.36 6.46
N PHE A 74 -14.86 8.09 5.22
CA PHE A 74 -14.05 7.35 4.25
C PHE A 74 -12.67 8.01 4.06
N TRP A 75 -12.65 9.33 3.86
CA TRP A 75 -11.43 10.09 3.58
C TRP A 75 -10.51 10.16 4.79
N LEU A 76 -11.07 10.23 6.01
CA LEU A 76 -10.28 10.16 7.24
C LEU A 76 -9.57 8.81 7.34
N GLY A 77 -10.31 7.71 7.15
CA GLY A 77 -9.71 6.38 7.20
C GLY A 77 -8.67 6.16 6.10
N ALA A 78 -8.94 6.64 4.88
CA ALA A 78 -8.02 6.49 3.77
C ALA A 78 -6.74 7.31 3.96
N GLY A 79 -6.88 8.56 4.41
CA GLY A 79 -5.75 9.44 4.71
C GLY A 79 -4.87 8.89 5.82
N VAL A 80 -5.47 8.50 6.96
CA VAL A 80 -4.72 7.90 8.08
C VAL A 80 -4.04 6.61 7.65
N GLY A 81 -4.74 5.72 6.94
CA GLY A 81 -4.16 4.46 6.48
C GLY A 81 -3.01 4.64 5.48
N ALA A 82 -3.11 5.62 4.58
CA ALA A 82 -2.05 5.96 3.64
C ALA A 82 -0.81 6.52 4.37
N VAL A 83 -1.00 7.42 5.34
CA VAL A 83 0.09 7.98 6.15
C VAL A 83 0.76 6.90 7.00
N LEU A 84 -0.01 6.03 7.64
CA LEU A 84 0.54 4.93 8.45
C LEU A 84 1.34 3.95 7.59
N LYS A 85 0.82 3.57 6.42
CA LYS A 85 1.54 2.73 5.45
C LYS A 85 2.85 3.38 5.01
N PHE A 86 2.82 4.67 4.69
CA PHE A 86 4.00 5.44 4.31
C PHE A 86 5.04 5.48 5.44
N ALA A 87 4.63 5.89 6.64
CA ALA A 87 5.53 6.03 7.78
C ALA A 87 6.17 4.69 8.16
N PHE A 88 5.38 3.60 8.16
CA PHE A 88 5.89 2.26 8.44
C PHE A 88 6.92 1.82 7.39
N LEU A 89 6.62 1.99 6.09
CA LEU A 89 7.56 1.61 5.04
C LEU A 89 8.80 2.49 5.05
N TRP A 90 8.66 3.80 5.24
CA TRP A 90 9.80 4.70 5.29
C TRP A 90 10.75 4.33 6.44
N ALA A 91 10.21 4.05 7.63
CA ALA A 91 11.00 3.65 8.80
C ALA A 91 11.66 2.26 8.65
N THR A 92 10.96 1.29 8.06
CA THR A 92 11.48 -0.09 7.91
C THR A 92 12.43 -0.22 6.72
N SER A 93 12.20 0.51 5.63
CA SER A 93 12.99 0.39 4.41
C SER A 93 14.43 0.85 4.60
N SER A 94 14.67 1.93 5.35
CA SER A 94 16.02 2.41 5.65
C SER A 94 16.81 1.38 6.44
N LEU A 95 16.21 0.80 7.49
CA LEU A 95 16.85 -0.24 8.30
C LEU A 95 17.20 -1.48 7.49
N ILE A 96 16.28 -1.97 6.65
CA ILE A 96 16.45 -3.24 5.95
C ILE A 96 17.36 -3.10 4.73
N LEU A 97 17.20 -2.05 3.92
CA LEU A 97 18.02 -1.89 2.71
C LEU A 97 19.48 -1.62 3.05
N ASN A 98 19.77 -0.94 4.16
CA ASN A 98 21.14 -0.69 4.64
C ASN A 98 21.89 -1.98 5.02
N LEU A 99 21.19 -3.11 5.22
CA LEU A 99 21.82 -4.42 5.49
C LEU A 99 22.32 -5.12 4.23
N PHE A 100 21.81 -4.75 3.05
CA PHE A 100 22.09 -5.44 1.78
C PHE A 100 22.77 -4.56 0.73
N ILE A 101 22.70 -3.23 0.88
CA ILE A 101 23.18 -2.27 -0.12
C ILE A 101 23.88 -1.10 0.61
N GLU A 102 24.78 -0.43 -0.11
CA GLU A 102 25.46 0.79 0.35
C GLU A 102 24.46 1.86 0.84
N GLN A 103 24.76 2.45 2.00
CA GLN A 103 23.85 3.28 2.79
C GLN A 103 23.24 4.45 1.99
N ASN A 104 24.07 5.16 1.22
CA ASN A 104 23.65 6.30 0.41
C ASN A 104 22.64 5.94 -0.70
N VAL A 105 22.66 4.69 -1.18
CA VAL A 105 21.77 4.19 -2.23
C VAL A 105 20.47 3.67 -1.60
N ALA A 106 20.59 2.94 -0.50
CA ALA A 106 19.45 2.41 0.27
C ALA A 106 18.52 3.52 0.78
N ASP A 107 19.05 4.60 1.34
CA ASP A 107 18.24 5.71 1.86
C ASP A 107 17.47 6.45 0.74
N LYS A 108 18.09 6.61 -0.44
CA LYS A 108 17.41 7.19 -1.62
C LYS A 108 16.26 6.30 -2.10
N ILE A 109 16.48 5.00 -2.20
CA ILE A 109 15.46 4.03 -2.62
C ILE A 109 14.31 3.98 -1.61
N ALA A 110 14.62 3.94 -0.31
CA ALA A 110 13.64 3.95 0.77
C ALA A 110 12.76 5.20 0.73
N GLY A 111 13.36 6.38 0.58
CA GLY A 111 12.64 7.66 0.49
C GLY A 111 11.72 7.72 -0.73
N MET A 112 12.23 7.36 -1.91
CA MET A 112 11.45 7.33 -3.14
C MET A 112 10.31 6.31 -3.08
N MET A 113 10.55 5.12 -2.51
CA MET A 113 9.52 4.10 -2.37
C MET A 113 8.42 4.57 -1.42
N GLY A 114 8.77 5.14 -0.27
CA GLY A 114 7.78 5.67 0.68
C GLY A 114 6.86 6.69 0.02
N LEU A 115 7.42 7.72 -0.61
CA LEU A 115 6.63 8.77 -1.26
C LEU A 115 5.75 8.21 -2.39
N THR A 116 6.27 7.26 -3.16
CA THR A 116 5.49 6.56 -4.20
C THR A 116 4.32 5.78 -3.59
N GLN A 117 4.53 5.11 -2.45
CA GLN A 117 3.49 4.37 -1.73
C GLN A 117 2.40 5.28 -1.16
N LEU A 118 2.78 6.47 -0.68
CA LEU A 118 1.82 7.48 -0.21
C LEU A 118 0.94 7.97 -1.36
N PHE A 119 1.56 8.39 -2.47
CA PHE A 119 0.85 8.86 -3.65
C PHE A 119 -0.11 7.80 -4.20
N THR A 120 0.37 6.57 -4.38
CA THR A 120 -0.44 5.48 -4.91
C THR A 120 -1.57 5.07 -3.96
N ALA A 121 -1.38 5.14 -2.64
CA ALA A 121 -2.45 4.89 -1.68
C ALA A 121 -3.55 5.96 -1.77
N LEU A 122 -3.18 7.23 -1.86
CA LEU A 122 -4.15 8.33 -2.00
C LEU A 122 -4.91 8.25 -3.34
N MET A 123 -4.21 8.01 -4.44
CA MET A 123 -4.84 7.79 -5.75
C MET A 123 -5.74 6.56 -5.74
N GLY A 124 -5.31 5.47 -5.11
CA GLY A 124 -6.12 4.28 -4.91
C GLY A 124 -7.40 4.57 -4.12
N ALA A 125 -7.34 5.44 -3.10
CA ALA A 125 -8.51 5.87 -2.35
C ALA A 125 -9.50 6.66 -3.21
N VAL A 126 -9.02 7.55 -4.09
CA VAL A 126 -9.87 8.30 -5.03
C VAL A 126 -10.58 7.34 -5.99
N ILE A 127 -9.84 6.39 -6.57
CA ILE A 127 -10.40 5.37 -7.47
C ILE A 127 -11.44 4.51 -6.73
N ALA A 128 -11.09 4.04 -5.52
CA ALA A 128 -11.98 3.24 -4.70
C ALA A 128 -13.26 3.99 -4.32
N TYR A 129 -13.16 5.27 -3.94
CA TYR A 129 -14.32 6.10 -3.62
C TYR A 129 -15.27 6.21 -4.81
N GLY A 130 -14.76 6.50 -6.01
CA GLY A 130 -15.55 6.55 -7.24
C GLY A 130 -16.26 5.22 -7.52
N ALA A 131 -15.51 4.11 -7.48
CA ALA A 131 -16.06 2.78 -7.73
C ALA A 131 -17.14 2.37 -6.71
N LEU A 132 -16.90 2.62 -5.42
CA LEU A 132 -17.84 2.27 -4.35
C LEU A 132 -19.10 3.13 -4.38
N ARG A 133 -18.98 4.40 -4.74
CA ARG A 133 -20.13 5.31 -4.91
C ARG A 133 -21.00 4.89 -6.10
N LEU A 134 -20.39 4.52 -7.23
CA LEU A 134 -21.11 3.96 -8.38
C LEU A 134 -21.83 2.65 -8.01
N GLY A 135 -21.20 1.82 -7.17
CA GLY A 135 -21.79 0.58 -6.65
C GLY A 135 -22.79 0.76 -5.50
N LYS A 136 -23.10 2.00 -5.07
CA LYS A 136 -23.97 2.31 -3.91
C LYS A 136 -23.55 1.59 -2.61
N LYS A 137 -22.24 1.44 -2.38
CA LYS A 137 -21.67 0.77 -1.20
C LYS A 137 -21.24 1.74 -0.10
N ILE A 138 -21.18 3.04 -0.40
CA ILE A 138 -20.88 4.17 0.49
C ILE A 138 -21.67 5.39 0.07
#